data_AF-A0A1V4X6U3-F1
#
_entry.id   AF-A0A1V4X6U3-F1
#
_cell.length_a   1.000
_cell.length_b   1.000
_cell.length_c   1.000
_cell.angle_alpha   90.00
_cell.angle_beta   90.00
_cell.angle_gamma   90.00
#
_symmetry.space_group_name_H-M   'P 1'
#
loop_
_entity.id
_entity.type
_entity.pdbx_description
1 polymer ?
#
loop_
_entity_poly.entity_id
_entity_poly.type
_entity_poly.pdbx_seq_one_letter_code
_entity_poly.pdbx_strand_id
1 'polypeptide(L)'
;MAAALSGRPAAFALLILLSLAYLPTACPADAQGIDDLARTGGADYAVCRHKLAQMIEEAHYYERMKADLPGMETQTAELQARLDALNAKYRESAQQLAALEREHETLTADLPKAETDCREAWLPSVSSACSRRDRMARRLHDELPPEIARLRSELPPLAQERQEAEGTLSVLQMNLQSRRNYVARASRPSEGQIAEQEGLCRGMEPSLAMAPDASRSEMEIAVSAPEGIVGEEIALHARLASPVPGARYGFVWSLNGRVFGGNADRTRAAIPAEGISTVRAVAWRWTGGQWVKAAEASRSIAGRARVQQKVSVAGPSAVTIRNGAARGTFEARITPEVAGELYGFTWGAVGDPQGPVTFNNPSSSQSLTVTTPGRYTLLVHAWKLVGGQWVLIGKASHPFTVR
;
A
#
# COMPACT_ATOMS: atom_id res chain seq x y z
N MET A 1 -101.62 5.32 -8.64
CA MET A 1 -101.39 4.15 -9.52
C MET A 1 -99.89 3.91 -9.55
N ALA A 2 -99.29 2.85 -9.03
CA ALA A 2 -99.75 1.70 -8.25
C ALA A 2 -98.62 1.33 -7.27
N ALA A 3 -99.02 0.87 -6.07
CA ALA A 3 -98.48 -0.20 -5.21
C ALA A 3 -96.97 -0.56 -5.26
N ALA A 4 -96.30 -1.03 -4.21
CA ALA A 4 -96.54 -1.28 -2.79
C ALA A 4 -95.34 -2.15 -2.32
N LEU A 5 -95.01 -2.09 -1.02
CA LEU A 5 -94.55 -3.21 -0.14
C LEU A 5 -93.33 -4.04 -0.62
N SER A 6 -92.29 -4.29 0.17
CA SER A 6 -92.29 -5.05 1.43
C SER A 6 -90.82 -5.05 1.94
N GLY A 7 -90.50 -5.00 3.24
CA GLY A 7 -90.72 -6.09 4.18
C GLY A 7 -89.36 -6.53 4.77
N ARG A 8 -89.14 -6.22 6.05
CA ARG A 8 -88.04 -6.66 6.94
C ARG A 8 -88.10 -8.21 7.17
N PRO A 9 -87.44 -8.79 8.21
CA PRO A 9 -86.02 -8.96 8.57
C PRO A 9 -85.68 -10.46 8.89
N ALA A 10 -84.41 -10.81 9.16
CA ALA A 10 -83.96 -11.91 10.06
C ALA A 10 -82.43 -12.06 9.86
N ALA A 11 -81.53 -11.80 10.81
CA ALA A 11 -81.32 -12.49 12.09
C ALA A 11 -81.23 -14.02 11.93
N PHE A 12 -80.01 -14.56 11.81
CA PHE A 12 -79.56 -15.84 12.41
C PHE A 12 -78.18 -16.24 11.85
N ALA A 13 -77.11 -15.87 12.57
CA ALA A 13 -75.88 -16.66 12.63
C ALA A 13 -75.07 -16.16 13.83
N LEU A 14 -75.39 -16.77 14.98
CA LEU A 14 -74.79 -16.55 16.28
C LEU A 14 -73.72 -17.64 16.50
N LEU A 15 -72.56 -17.23 17.03
CA LEU A 15 -71.71 -17.96 17.99
C LEU A 15 -70.97 -19.25 17.55
N ILE A 16 -69.67 -19.08 17.27
CA ILE A 16 -68.57 -19.91 17.81
C ILE A 16 -67.48 -18.93 18.30
N LEU A 17 -67.52 -18.53 19.58
CA LEU A 17 -66.55 -18.89 20.64
C LEU A 17 -65.09 -18.46 20.34
N LEU A 18 -64.63 -17.33 20.91
CA LEU A 18 -63.83 -17.24 22.15
C LEU A 18 -62.45 -17.93 22.09
N SER A 19 -61.39 -17.15 21.84
CA SER A 19 -60.12 -17.24 22.58
C SER A 19 -59.14 -16.12 22.20
N LEU A 20 -58.50 -15.55 23.24
CA LEU A 20 -57.25 -14.77 23.26
C LEU A 20 -57.34 -13.31 22.79
N ALA A 21 -57.65 -12.34 23.67
CA ALA A 21 -56.85 -11.79 24.78
C ALA A 21 -55.72 -10.84 24.35
N TYR A 22 -55.81 -9.60 24.83
CA TYR A 22 -54.71 -8.69 25.17
C TYR A 22 -53.59 -8.50 24.13
N LEU A 23 -53.69 -7.44 23.34
CA LEU A 23 -52.51 -6.77 22.80
C LEU A 23 -52.23 -5.52 23.65
N PRO A 24 -51.19 -5.51 24.49
CA PRO A 24 -50.74 -4.28 25.12
C PRO A 24 -50.06 -3.41 24.06
N THR A 25 -50.38 -2.12 24.12
CA THR A 25 -49.63 -1.02 23.55
C THR A 25 -48.15 -1.14 23.92
N ALA A 26 -47.29 -1.44 22.95
CA ALA A 26 -45.85 -1.28 23.08
C ALA A 26 -45.46 0.07 22.47
N CYS A 27 -45.23 1.07 23.32
CA CYS A 27 -44.48 2.26 22.95
C CYS A 27 -43.09 1.85 22.40
N PRO A 28 -42.53 2.58 21.42
CA PRO A 28 -41.18 2.32 20.94
C PRO A 28 -40.18 2.66 22.04
N ALA A 29 -39.49 1.65 22.55
CA ALA A 29 -38.41 1.74 23.54
C ALA A 29 -37.07 2.16 22.89
N ASP A 30 -37.10 3.10 21.96
CA ASP A 30 -35.95 3.46 21.10
C ASP A 30 -35.06 4.60 21.65
N ALA A 31 -35.19 4.98 22.92
CA ALA A 31 -34.36 6.04 23.50
C ALA A 31 -33.77 5.74 24.89
N GLN A 32 -33.93 4.52 25.43
CA GLN A 32 -33.40 4.16 26.77
C GLN A 32 -32.03 3.44 26.73
N GLY A 33 -31.55 3.02 25.55
CA GLY A 33 -30.41 2.12 25.43
C GLY A 33 -29.01 2.72 25.70
N ILE A 34 -28.86 4.04 25.65
CA ILE A 34 -27.57 4.72 25.94
C ILE A 34 -27.48 5.09 27.43
N ASP A 35 -28.61 5.45 28.07
CA ASP A 35 -28.64 5.83 29.48
C ASP A 35 -28.45 4.63 30.44
N ASP A 36 -28.84 3.42 30.05
CA ASP A 36 -28.65 2.22 30.89
C ASP A 36 -27.19 1.72 30.92
N LEU A 37 -26.40 2.01 29.88
CA LEU A 37 -24.95 1.72 29.81
C LEU A 37 -24.12 2.73 30.62
N ALA A 38 -24.58 3.98 30.70
CA ALA A 38 -24.02 5.00 31.59
C ALA A 38 -24.37 4.73 33.07
N ARG A 39 -25.57 4.21 33.37
CA ARG A 39 -25.99 3.88 34.76
C ARG A 39 -25.31 2.66 35.37
N THR A 40 -24.70 1.79 34.56
CA THR A 40 -24.10 0.53 35.03
C THR A 40 -22.57 0.56 35.12
N GLY A 41 -21.92 1.69 34.81
CA GLY A 41 -20.46 1.80 34.76
C GLY A 41 -19.80 1.01 33.62
N GLY A 42 -20.58 0.32 32.77
CA GLY A 42 -20.09 -0.52 31.68
C GLY A 42 -19.52 0.28 30.50
N ALA A 43 -20.03 1.49 30.24
CA ALA A 43 -19.49 2.37 29.22
C ALA A 43 -18.07 2.85 29.57
N ASP A 44 -17.84 3.25 30.83
CA ASP A 44 -16.53 3.70 31.30
C ASP A 44 -15.51 2.56 31.32
N TYR A 45 -15.92 1.36 31.74
CA TYR A 45 -15.09 0.16 31.65
C TYR A 45 -14.73 -0.20 30.19
N ALA A 46 -15.68 -0.09 29.25
CA ALA A 46 -15.44 -0.36 27.83
C ALA A 46 -14.47 0.66 27.21
N VAL A 47 -14.62 1.95 27.53
CA VAL A 47 -13.68 3.01 27.12
C VAL A 47 -12.29 2.76 27.71
N CYS A 48 -12.22 2.38 28.99
CA CYS A 48 -10.96 2.02 29.65
C CYS A 48 -10.26 0.85 28.94
N ARG A 49 -10.99 -0.24 28.64
CA ARG A 49 -10.47 -1.42 27.95
C ARG A 49 -10.03 -1.12 26.52
N HIS A 50 -10.76 -0.24 25.81
CA HIS A 50 -10.36 0.20 24.47
C HIS A 50 -9.04 0.98 24.50
N LYS A 51 -8.91 1.93 25.44
CA LYS A 51 -7.66 2.68 25.65
C LYS A 51 -6.49 1.76 26.01
N LEU A 52 -6.70 0.79 26.90
CA LEU A 52 -5.69 -0.22 27.24
C LEU A 52 -5.26 -1.04 26.02
N ALA A 53 -6.22 -1.47 25.19
CA ALA A 53 -5.92 -2.22 23.96
C ALA A 53 -5.09 -1.38 22.97
N GLN A 54 -5.43 -0.10 22.78
CA GLN A 54 -4.63 0.82 21.96
C GLN A 54 -3.20 0.98 22.49
N MET A 55 -3.04 1.14 23.81
CA MET A 55 -1.71 1.27 24.42
C MET A 55 -0.85 0.02 24.22
N ILE A 56 -1.45 -1.17 24.35
CA ILE A 56 -0.76 -2.46 24.10
C ILE A 56 -0.39 -2.59 22.62
N GLU A 57 -1.30 -2.26 21.71
CA GLU A 57 -1.04 -2.34 20.27
C GLU A 57 0.06 -1.37 19.84
N GLU A 58 0.05 -0.14 20.35
CA GLU A 58 1.09 0.86 20.10
C GLU A 58 2.45 0.41 20.64
N ALA A 59 2.49 -0.19 21.84
CA ALA A 59 3.71 -0.76 22.40
C ALA A 59 4.25 -1.93 21.57
N HIS A 60 3.40 -2.87 21.13
CA HIS A 60 3.79 -3.97 20.25
C HIS A 60 4.25 -3.48 18.87
N TYR A 61 3.59 -2.46 18.32
CA TYR A 61 3.99 -1.86 17.05
C TYR A 61 5.35 -1.16 17.17
N TYR A 62 5.61 -0.43 18.27
CA TYR A 62 6.92 0.14 18.56
C TYR A 62 8.01 -0.92 18.64
N GLU A 63 7.78 -2.03 19.36
CA GLU A 63 8.76 -3.10 19.48
C GLU A 63 9.07 -3.77 18.14
N ARG A 64 8.05 -4.02 17.30
CA ARG A 64 8.26 -4.50 15.92
C ARG A 64 9.10 -3.53 15.10
N MET A 65 8.77 -2.24 15.14
CA MET A 65 9.51 -1.21 14.41
C MET A 65 10.97 -1.12 14.84
N LYS A 66 11.23 -1.24 16.15
CA LYS A 66 12.58 -1.27 16.73
C LYS A 66 13.34 -2.54 16.38
N ALA A 67 12.69 -3.70 16.41
CA ALA A 67 13.31 -4.99 16.10
C ALA A 67 13.74 -5.11 14.62
N ASP A 68 13.01 -4.47 13.71
CA ASP A 68 13.34 -4.45 12.28
C ASP A 68 14.53 -3.55 11.94
N LEU A 69 14.86 -2.55 12.79
CA LEU A 69 15.89 -1.54 12.50
C LEU A 69 17.28 -2.15 12.20
N PRO A 70 17.85 -3.05 13.04
CA PRO A 70 19.16 -3.63 12.77
C PRO A 70 19.21 -4.39 11.45
N GLY A 71 18.14 -5.13 11.11
CA GLY A 71 18.06 -5.85 9.84
C GLY A 71 18.08 -4.93 8.63
N MET A 72 17.34 -3.82 8.70
CA MET A 72 17.32 -2.81 7.65
C MET A 72 18.63 -2.04 7.54
N GLU A 73 19.31 -1.78 8.66
CA GLU A 73 20.64 -1.14 8.68
C GLU A 73 21.69 -2.03 8.01
N THR A 74 21.69 -3.33 8.31
CA THR A 74 22.57 -4.31 7.65
C THR A 74 22.29 -4.38 6.15
N GLN A 75 21.02 -4.51 5.74
CA GLN A 75 20.64 -4.52 4.32
C GLN A 75 21.07 -3.23 3.59
N THR A 76 20.95 -2.08 4.27
CA THR A 76 21.39 -0.78 3.71
C THR A 76 22.90 -0.76 3.51
N ALA A 77 23.68 -1.24 4.49
CA ALA A 77 25.13 -1.29 4.40
C ALA A 77 25.61 -2.26 3.32
N GLU A 78 25.00 -3.45 3.22
CA GLU A 78 25.30 -4.44 2.18
C GLU A 78 25.01 -3.89 0.77
N LEU A 79 23.87 -3.23 0.61
CA LEU A 79 23.48 -2.68 -0.68
C LEU A 79 24.33 -1.47 -1.07
N GLN A 80 24.75 -0.64 -0.10
CA GLN A 80 25.72 0.43 -0.31
C GLN A 80 27.07 -0.14 -0.77
N ALA A 81 27.59 -1.17 -0.09
CA ALA A 81 28.85 -1.82 -0.46
C ALA A 81 28.78 -2.43 -1.87
N ARG A 82 27.64 -3.04 -2.23
CA ARG A 82 27.39 -3.54 -3.59
C ARG A 82 27.40 -2.41 -4.63
N LEU A 83 26.75 -1.27 -4.32
CA LEU A 83 26.72 -0.11 -5.21
C LEU A 83 28.11 0.48 -5.41
N ASP A 84 28.93 0.55 -4.36
CA ASP A 84 30.31 1.03 -4.42
C ASP A 84 31.18 0.13 -5.31
N ALA A 85 31.03 -1.19 -5.19
CA ALA A 85 31.71 -2.17 -6.04
C ALA A 85 31.29 -2.04 -7.52
N LEU A 86 29.98 -1.91 -7.79
CA LEU A 86 29.46 -1.67 -9.15
C LEU A 86 29.99 -0.36 -9.73
N ASN A 87 30.03 0.71 -8.93
CA ASN A 87 30.58 2.00 -9.33
C ASN A 87 32.08 1.95 -9.64
N ALA A 88 32.85 1.15 -8.91
CA ALA A 88 34.27 0.93 -9.21
C ALA A 88 34.44 0.20 -10.54
N LYS A 89 33.72 -0.93 -10.71
CA LYS A 89 33.78 -1.74 -11.93
C LYS A 89 33.35 -0.96 -13.17
N TYR A 90 32.26 -0.21 -13.08
CA TYR A 90 31.78 0.63 -14.18
C TYR A 90 32.81 1.69 -14.59
N ARG A 91 33.43 2.37 -13.61
CA ARG A 91 34.47 3.39 -13.88
C ARG A 91 35.69 2.77 -14.55
N GLU A 92 36.16 1.63 -14.08
CA GLU A 92 37.31 0.92 -14.65
C GLU A 92 37.03 0.52 -16.10
N SER A 93 35.90 -0.15 -16.37
CA SER A 93 35.51 -0.56 -17.72
C SER A 93 35.29 0.63 -18.67
N ALA A 94 34.73 1.73 -18.17
CA ALA A 94 34.53 2.95 -18.97
C ALA A 94 35.87 3.65 -19.29
N GLN A 95 36.80 3.69 -18.34
CA GLN A 95 38.15 4.22 -18.56
C GLN A 95 38.93 3.36 -19.56
N GLN A 96 38.83 2.03 -19.45
CA GLN A 96 39.45 1.11 -20.40
C GLN A 96 38.89 1.29 -21.81
N LEU A 97 37.57 1.42 -21.95
CA LEU A 97 36.95 1.67 -23.24
C LEU A 97 37.45 2.99 -23.84
N ALA A 98 37.47 4.08 -23.07
CA ALA A 98 37.94 5.38 -23.54
C ALA A 98 39.44 5.35 -23.93
N ALA A 99 40.26 4.57 -23.22
CA ALA A 99 41.67 4.39 -23.58
C ALA A 99 41.84 3.64 -24.90
N LEU A 100 41.08 2.56 -25.11
CA LEU A 100 41.12 1.77 -26.35
C LEU A 100 40.55 2.55 -27.54
N GLU A 101 39.51 3.37 -27.33
CA GLU A 101 38.97 4.25 -28.37
C GLU A 101 39.98 5.31 -28.81
N ARG A 102 40.71 5.91 -27.86
CA ARG A 102 41.83 6.83 -28.18
C ARG A 102 42.98 6.13 -28.90
N GLU A 103 43.33 4.91 -28.49
CA GLU A 103 44.35 4.10 -29.17
C GLU A 103 43.93 3.82 -30.63
N HIS A 104 42.68 3.43 -30.84
CA HIS A 104 42.10 3.21 -32.17
C HIS A 104 42.17 4.47 -33.04
N GLU A 105 41.77 5.64 -32.50
CA GLU A 105 41.88 6.93 -33.20
C GLU A 105 43.32 7.26 -33.59
N THR A 106 44.26 7.09 -32.65
CA THR A 106 45.69 7.38 -32.88
C THR A 106 46.28 6.47 -33.95
N LEU A 107 46.02 5.15 -33.86
CA LEU A 107 46.49 4.19 -34.86
C LEU A 107 45.86 4.43 -36.23
N THR A 108 44.59 4.82 -36.28
CA THR A 108 43.91 5.19 -37.54
C THR A 108 44.57 6.41 -38.19
N ALA A 109 44.97 7.41 -37.39
CA ALA A 109 45.64 8.61 -37.89
C ALA A 109 47.10 8.35 -38.34
N ASP A 110 47.83 7.48 -37.63
CA ASP A 110 49.24 7.22 -37.88
C ASP A 110 49.49 6.16 -38.96
N LEU A 111 48.54 5.24 -39.19
CA LEU A 111 48.70 4.13 -40.15
C LEU A 111 49.03 4.59 -41.58
N PRO A 112 48.37 5.62 -42.16
CA PRO A 112 48.71 6.11 -43.51
C PRO A 112 50.15 6.60 -43.65
N LYS A 113 50.70 7.19 -42.59
CA LYS A 113 52.11 7.60 -42.55
C LYS A 113 53.02 6.37 -42.53
N ALA A 114 52.75 5.39 -41.67
CA ALA A 114 53.52 4.14 -41.63
C ALA A 114 53.45 3.36 -42.95
N GLU A 115 52.32 3.41 -43.67
CA GLU A 115 52.18 2.85 -45.01
C GLU A 115 53.03 3.58 -46.07
N THR A 116 53.17 4.89 -45.94
CA THR A 116 54.03 5.70 -46.82
C THR A 116 55.50 5.40 -46.53
N ASP A 117 55.92 5.41 -45.27
CA ASP A 117 57.28 5.09 -44.83
C ASP A 117 57.70 3.66 -45.27
N CYS A 118 56.79 2.69 -45.22
CA CYS A 118 57.05 1.33 -45.69
C CYS A 118 57.17 1.25 -47.23
N ARG A 119 56.34 2.01 -47.97
CA ARG A 119 56.43 2.06 -49.45
C ARG A 119 57.73 2.68 -49.95
N GLU A 120 58.25 3.67 -49.23
CA GLU A 120 59.51 4.35 -49.55
C GLU A 120 60.76 3.58 -49.10
N ALA A 121 60.59 2.48 -48.35
CA ALA A 121 61.71 1.68 -47.88
C ALA A 121 62.35 0.84 -49.01
N TRP A 122 63.67 0.93 -49.14
CA TRP A 122 64.45 0.33 -50.22
C TRP A 122 64.40 -1.22 -50.25
N LEU A 123 64.17 -1.86 -49.10
CA LEU A 123 64.03 -3.32 -48.95
C LEU A 123 62.88 -3.66 -47.98
N PRO A 124 61.67 -3.97 -48.48
CA PRO A 124 60.48 -4.21 -47.65
C PRO A 124 60.62 -5.38 -46.67
N SER A 125 61.37 -6.43 -47.02
CA SER A 125 61.51 -7.66 -46.23
C SER A 125 62.37 -7.52 -44.96
N VAL A 126 63.15 -6.46 -44.84
CA VAL A 126 64.02 -6.16 -43.68
C VAL A 126 63.78 -4.74 -43.11
N SER A 127 62.79 -4.03 -43.63
CA SER A 127 62.47 -2.67 -43.19
C SER A 127 61.69 -2.66 -41.88
N SER A 128 62.25 -2.00 -40.86
CA SER A 128 61.57 -1.73 -39.59
C SER A 128 60.28 -0.92 -39.77
N ALA A 129 60.17 -0.13 -40.85
CA ALA A 129 58.96 0.62 -41.19
C ALA A 129 57.80 -0.31 -41.60
N CYS A 130 58.08 -1.35 -42.39
CA CYS A 130 57.06 -2.32 -42.78
C CYS A 130 56.62 -3.19 -41.60
N SER A 131 57.55 -3.63 -40.74
CA SER A 131 57.19 -4.33 -39.50
C SER A 131 56.38 -3.46 -38.53
N ARG A 132 56.63 -2.15 -38.47
CA ARG A 132 55.81 -1.21 -37.70
C ARG A 132 54.40 -1.11 -38.28
N ARG A 133 54.26 -0.98 -39.61
CA ARG A 133 52.97 -0.97 -40.31
C ARG A 133 52.17 -2.25 -40.05
N ASP A 134 52.80 -3.42 -40.16
CA ASP A 134 52.17 -4.73 -39.88
C ASP A 134 51.66 -4.84 -38.44
N ARG A 135 52.42 -4.34 -37.45
CA ARG A 135 51.98 -4.33 -36.04
C ARG A 135 50.80 -3.38 -35.83
N MET A 136 50.86 -2.18 -36.39
CA MET A 136 49.78 -1.20 -36.29
C MET A 136 48.49 -1.72 -36.94
N ALA A 137 48.59 -2.31 -38.14
CA ALA A 137 47.44 -2.89 -38.84
C ALA A 137 46.80 -4.05 -38.05
N ARG A 138 47.61 -4.97 -37.49
CA ARG A 138 47.10 -6.06 -36.63
C ARG A 138 46.43 -5.53 -35.37
N ARG A 139 47.06 -4.59 -34.67
CA ARG A 139 46.47 -3.97 -33.47
C ARG A 139 45.13 -3.29 -33.80
N LEU A 140 45.08 -2.55 -34.90
CA LEU A 140 43.90 -1.79 -35.33
C LEU A 140 42.75 -2.67 -35.82
N HIS A 141 43.04 -3.75 -36.55
CA HIS A 141 42.01 -4.56 -37.21
C HIS A 141 41.64 -5.84 -36.46
N ASP A 142 42.60 -6.46 -35.76
CA ASP A 142 42.41 -7.79 -35.17
C ASP A 142 42.21 -7.73 -33.64
N GLU A 143 42.93 -6.83 -32.95
CA GLU A 143 42.98 -6.82 -31.48
C GLU A 143 42.03 -5.79 -30.84
N LEU A 144 42.04 -4.53 -31.30
CA LEU A 144 41.23 -3.46 -30.71
C LEU A 144 39.71 -3.63 -30.93
N PRO A 145 39.22 -3.97 -32.14
CA PRO A 145 37.78 -4.07 -32.38
C PRO A 145 37.04 -5.07 -31.49
N PRO A 146 37.51 -6.30 -31.23
CA PRO A 146 36.81 -7.22 -30.34
C PRO A 146 36.85 -6.76 -28.87
N GLU A 147 37.93 -6.14 -28.40
CA GLU A 147 38.01 -5.61 -27.02
C GLU A 147 37.04 -4.44 -26.81
N ILE A 148 36.98 -3.50 -27.76
CA ILE A 148 36.04 -2.38 -27.74
C ILE A 148 34.60 -2.90 -27.81
N ALA A 149 34.31 -3.87 -28.69
CA ALA A 149 32.97 -4.46 -28.81
C ALA A 149 32.55 -5.15 -27.51
N ARG A 150 33.46 -5.90 -26.86
CA ARG A 150 33.20 -6.53 -25.56
C ARG A 150 32.82 -5.49 -24.51
N LEU A 151 33.64 -4.45 -24.30
CA LEU A 151 33.38 -3.43 -23.29
C LEU A 151 32.08 -2.63 -23.57
N ARG A 152 31.80 -2.33 -24.84
CA ARG A 152 30.54 -1.69 -25.24
C ARG A 152 29.31 -2.57 -24.95
N SER A 153 29.47 -3.89 -24.97
CA SER A 153 28.39 -4.83 -24.59
C SER A 153 28.26 -5.03 -23.07
N GLU A 154 29.35 -4.90 -22.32
CA GLU A 154 29.40 -5.10 -20.86
C GLU A 154 28.95 -3.87 -20.06
N LEU A 155 29.17 -2.65 -20.56
CA LEU A 155 28.84 -1.42 -19.84
C LEU A 155 27.32 -1.19 -19.64
N PRO A 156 26.43 -1.41 -20.63
CA PRO A 156 24.99 -1.24 -20.44
C PRO A 156 24.37 -2.09 -19.32
N PRO A 157 24.61 -3.42 -19.23
CA PRO A 157 24.05 -4.21 -18.13
C PRO A 157 24.62 -3.79 -16.77
N LEU A 158 25.91 -3.41 -16.69
CA LEU A 158 26.49 -2.87 -15.46
C LEU A 158 25.82 -1.54 -15.04
N ALA A 159 25.51 -0.66 -15.99
CA ALA A 159 24.79 0.58 -15.72
C ALA A 159 23.37 0.32 -15.20
N GLN A 160 22.69 -0.68 -15.77
CA GLN A 160 21.37 -1.11 -15.32
C GLN A 160 21.43 -1.67 -13.89
N GLU A 161 22.34 -2.61 -13.61
CA GLU A 161 22.50 -3.19 -12.27
C GLU A 161 22.81 -2.13 -11.21
N ARG A 162 23.67 -1.15 -11.56
CA ARG A 162 23.95 0.00 -10.69
C ARG A 162 22.68 0.79 -10.38
N GLN A 163 21.89 1.08 -11.41
CA GLN A 163 20.66 1.87 -11.25
C GLN A 163 19.62 1.14 -10.40
N GLU A 164 19.47 -0.17 -10.59
CA GLU A 164 18.57 -1.00 -9.77
C GLU A 164 19.00 -1.01 -8.30
N ALA A 165 20.30 -1.14 -8.04
CA ALA A 165 20.86 -1.09 -6.69
C ALA A 165 20.66 0.29 -6.04
N GLU A 166 20.89 1.38 -6.77
CA GLU A 166 20.69 2.76 -6.32
C GLU A 166 19.21 3.04 -5.99
N GLY A 167 18.30 2.63 -6.89
CA GLY A 167 16.86 2.78 -6.67
C GLY A 167 16.37 2.01 -5.44
N THR A 168 16.85 0.78 -5.26
CA THR A 168 16.51 -0.06 -4.09
C THR A 168 17.07 0.55 -2.80
N LEU A 169 18.31 1.06 -2.83
CA LEU A 169 18.95 1.69 -1.68
C LEU A 169 18.20 2.94 -1.23
N SER A 170 17.75 3.77 -2.18
CA SER A 170 16.98 4.99 -1.88
C SER A 170 15.69 4.67 -1.12
N VAL A 171 14.93 3.67 -1.59
CA VAL A 171 13.69 3.23 -0.91
C VAL A 171 13.99 2.69 0.49
N LEU A 172 15.04 1.88 0.63
CA LEU A 172 15.42 1.29 1.91
C LEU A 172 15.85 2.36 2.92
N GLN A 173 16.67 3.33 2.50
CA GLN A 173 17.11 4.46 3.34
C GLN A 173 15.94 5.33 3.80
N MET A 174 14.96 5.59 2.92
CA MET A 174 13.75 6.33 3.28
C MET A 174 12.95 5.58 4.36
N ASN A 175 12.73 4.27 4.17
CA ASN A 175 12.02 3.44 5.14
C ASN A 175 12.78 3.36 6.47
N LEU A 176 14.10 3.22 6.43
CA LEU A 176 14.97 3.20 7.61
C LEU A 176 14.87 4.52 8.37
N GLN A 177 14.95 5.66 7.68
CA GLN A 177 14.84 6.98 8.32
C GLN A 177 13.45 7.21 8.93
N SER A 178 12.38 6.79 8.24
CA SER A 178 11.02 6.85 8.78
C SER A 178 10.89 6.05 10.08
N ARG A 179 11.45 4.83 10.12
CA ARG A 179 11.44 3.97 11.31
C ARG A 179 12.29 4.55 12.44
N ARG A 180 13.48 5.09 12.13
CA ARG A 180 14.32 5.80 13.10
C ARG A 180 13.57 6.98 13.72
N ASN A 181 12.90 7.79 12.90
CA ASN A 181 12.08 8.90 13.37
C ASN A 181 10.92 8.43 14.25
N TYR A 182 10.26 7.32 13.89
CA TYR A 182 9.19 6.74 14.70
C TYR A 182 9.70 6.28 16.07
N VAL A 183 10.81 5.55 16.11
CA VAL A 183 11.44 5.05 17.34
C VAL A 183 11.98 6.20 18.21
N ALA A 184 12.56 7.24 17.58
CA ALA A 184 13.10 8.40 18.27
C ALA A 184 12.02 9.30 18.91
N ARG A 185 10.77 9.27 18.43
CA ARG A 185 9.67 10.09 19.00
C ARG A 185 9.29 9.69 20.42
N ALA A 186 9.77 8.54 20.93
CA ALA A 186 9.57 8.08 22.30
C ALA A 186 8.11 8.19 22.83
N SER A 187 7.12 8.11 21.93
CA SER A 187 5.70 8.22 22.27
C SER A 187 5.09 6.90 22.78
N ARG A 188 5.93 5.90 23.04
CA ARG A 188 5.47 4.57 23.47
C ARG A 188 4.91 4.64 24.90
N PRO A 189 3.71 4.05 25.14
CA PRO A 189 3.25 3.75 26.49
C PRO A 189 4.22 2.83 27.24
N SER A 190 4.72 3.25 28.39
CA SER A 190 5.61 2.43 29.22
C SER A 190 4.86 1.22 29.80
N GLU A 191 5.58 0.16 30.17
CA GLU A 191 4.98 -0.99 30.85
C GLU A 191 4.28 -0.57 32.14
N GLY A 192 4.83 0.42 32.87
CA GLY A 192 4.19 1.02 34.05
C GLY A 192 2.87 1.71 33.72
N GLN A 193 2.80 2.48 32.63
CA GLN A 193 1.57 3.14 32.19
C GLN A 193 0.51 2.13 31.72
N ILE A 194 0.92 1.07 31.04
CA ILE A 194 0.03 -0.02 30.64
C ILE A 194 -0.50 -0.75 31.88
N ALA A 195 0.37 -1.08 32.84
CA ALA A 195 -0.01 -1.75 34.08
C ALA A 195 -0.92 -0.86 34.97
N GLU A 196 -0.66 0.44 35.03
CA GLU A 196 -1.51 1.41 35.71
C GLU A 196 -2.88 1.49 35.05
N GLN A 197 -2.94 1.62 33.72
CA GLN A 197 -4.19 1.63 32.97
C GLN A 197 -4.94 0.29 33.10
N GLU A 198 -4.22 -0.84 33.15
CA GLU A 198 -4.81 -2.16 33.40
C GLU A 198 -5.39 -2.24 34.81
N GLY A 199 -4.67 -1.74 35.83
CA GLY A 199 -5.14 -1.64 37.20
C GLY A 199 -6.38 -0.76 37.34
N LEU A 200 -6.41 0.38 36.66
CA LEU A 200 -7.59 1.26 36.58
C LEU A 200 -8.78 0.52 35.96
N CYS A 201 -8.58 -0.17 34.84
CA CYS A 201 -9.66 -0.94 34.24
C CYS A 201 -10.11 -2.10 35.13
N ARG A 202 -9.19 -2.77 35.84
CA ARG A 202 -9.50 -3.86 36.77
C ARG A 202 -10.23 -3.35 38.02
N GLY A 203 -9.91 -2.16 38.51
CA GLY A 203 -10.65 -1.52 39.62
C GLY A 203 -12.06 -1.06 39.22
N MET A 204 -12.27 -0.79 37.92
CA MET A 204 -13.58 -0.51 37.32
C MET A 204 -14.31 -1.80 36.89
N GLU A 205 -13.72 -2.97 37.12
CA GLU A 205 -14.37 -4.24 36.81
C GLU A 205 -15.63 -4.34 37.68
N PRO A 206 -16.83 -4.31 37.07
CA PRO A 206 -18.05 -4.55 37.84
C PRO A 206 -17.91 -5.92 38.50
N SER A 207 -18.47 -6.10 39.69
CA SER A 207 -18.39 -7.31 40.52
C SER A 207 -18.88 -8.57 39.79
N LEU A 208 -18.12 -9.04 38.81
CA LEU A 208 -18.25 -10.27 38.05
C LEU A 208 -17.55 -11.36 38.88
N ALA A 209 -18.04 -11.55 40.11
CA ALA A 209 -17.69 -12.73 40.88
C ALA A 209 -18.14 -13.95 40.06
N MET A 210 -17.15 -14.75 39.69
CA MET A 210 -17.23 -16.08 39.11
C MET A 210 -18.60 -16.76 39.25
N ALA A 211 -19.28 -16.96 38.12
CA ALA A 211 -20.15 -18.12 37.97
C ALA A 211 -19.34 -19.16 37.15
N PRO A 212 -18.89 -20.27 37.77
CA PRO A 212 -18.41 -21.41 37.00
C PRO A 212 -19.62 -22.01 36.26
N ASP A 213 -19.40 -22.56 35.07
CA ASP A 213 -20.39 -23.20 34.20
C ASP A 213 -21.33 -22.33 33.35
N ALA A 214 -20.85 -21.19 32.83
CA ALA A 214 -21.37 -20.71 31.56
C ALA A 214 -20.70 -21.48 30.42
N SER A 215 -21.32 -22.59 29.98
CA SER A 215 -20.94 -23.32 28.76
C SER A 215 -20.67 -22.30 27.64
N ARG A 216 -19.41 -22.22 27.17
CA ARG A 216 -19.03 -21.38 26.03
C ARG A 216 -19.79 -21.88 24.82
N SER A 217 -20.86 -21.18 24.44
CA SER A 217 -21.52 -21.42 23.17
C SER A 217 -20.55 -21.01 22.06
N GLU A 218 -20.37 -21.87 21.06
CA GLU A 218 -19.62 -21.51 19.85
C GLU A 218 -20.46 -20.52 19.02
N MET A 219 -19.82 -19.56 18.33
CA MET A 219 -20.50 -18.53 17.56
C MET A 219 -19.89 -18.40 16.18
N GLU A 220 -20.76 -18.15 15.19
CA GLU A 220 -20.38 -17.87 13.82
C GLU A 220 -20.92 -16.51 13.37
N ILE A 221 -20.20 -15.84 12.48
CA ILE A 221 -20.67 -14.62 11.82
C ILE A 221 -20.97 -14.96 10.37
N ALA A 222 -22.23 -14.86 9.98
CA ALA A 222 -22.67 -14.84 8.59
C ALA A 222 -22.61 -13.40 8.06
N VAL A 223 -22.08 -13.23 6.85
CA VAL A 223 -21.99 -11.95 6.15
C VAL A 223 -22.71 -12.09 4.82
N SER A 224 -23.50 -11.09 4.43
CA SER A 224 -24.22 -11.10 3.15
C SER A 224 -23.31 -11.25 1.93
N ALA A 225 -22.10 -10.70 2.01
CA ALA A 225 -21.06 -10.88 1.01
C ALA A 225 -19.66 -10.86 1.68
N PRO A 226 -18.75 -11.80 1.34
CA PRO A 226 -17.38 -11.79 1.87
C PRO A 226 -16.53 -10.65 1.28
N GLU A 227 -16.98 -10.05 0.18
CA GLU A 227 -16.35 -8.93 -0.50
C GLU A 227 -17.41 -7.89 -0.88
N GLY A 228 -17.04 -6.61 -0.90
CA GLY A 228 -17.92 -5.56 -1.40
C GLY A 228 -17.17 -4.27 -1.69
N ILE A 229 -17.89 -3.26 -2.12
CA ILE A 229 -17.30 -1.97 -2.46
C ILE A 229 -17.20 -1.09 -1.21
N VAL A 230 -16.12 -0.34 -1.06
CA VAL A 230 -15.98 0.63 0.04
C VAL A 230 -17.17 1.60 0.06
N GLY A 231 -17.80 1.72 1.22
CA GLY A 231 -19.01 2.50 1.44
C GLY A 231 -20.32 1.77 1.13
N GLU A 232 -20.31 0.58 0.52
CA GLU A 232 -21.51 -0.26 0.43
C GLU A 232 -21.83 -0.89 1.78
N GLU A 233 -23.13 -1.00 2.06
CA GLU A 233 -23.62 -1.69 3.24
C GLU A 233 -23.60 -3.21 3.06
N ILE A 234 -23.02 -3.90 4.03
CA ILE A 234 -23.13 -5.34 4.21
C ILE A 234 -24.03 -5.65 5.40
N ALA A 235 -24.80 -6.73 5.29
CA ALA A 235 -25.56 -7.26 6.41
C ALA A 235 -24.74 -8.31 7.15
N LEU A 236 -24.69 -8.16 8.47
CA LEU A 236 -23.96 -9.02 9.38
C LEU A 236 -24.94 -9.72 10.31
N HIS A 237 -24.74 -11.01 10.53
CA HIS A 237 -25.58 -11.83 11.40
C HIS A 237 -24.72 -12.76 12.26
N ALA A 238 -24.83 -12.60 13.57
CA ALA A 238 -24.14 -13.46 14.54
C ALA A 238 -25.08 -14.60 14.95
N ARG A 239 -24.63 -15.84 14.83
CA ARG A 239 -25.40 -17.03 15.19
C ARG A 239 -24.66 -17.82 16.26
N LEU A 240 -25.32 -18.06 17.39
CA LEU A 240 -24.86 -18.99 18.41
C LEU A 240 -25.18 -20.42 17.97
N ALA A 241 -24.21 -21.33 18.04
CA ALA A 241 -24.37 -22.74 17.68
C ALA A 241 -25.32 -23.47 18.66
N SER A 242 -25.17 -23.18 19.96
CA SER A 242 -25.95 -23.79 21.04
C SER A 242 -26.39 -22.73 22.05
N PRO A 243 -27.42 -21.92 21.74
CA PRO A 243 -27.96 -20.94 22.68
C PRO A 243 -28.73 -21.65 23.80
N VAL A 244 -28.63 -21.13 25.02
CA VAL A 244 -29.41 -21.61 26.17
C VAL A 244 -30.87 -21.20 25.97
N PRO A 245 -31.83 -22.14 25.95
CA PRO A 245 -33.24 -21.83 25.76
C PRO A 245 -33.75 -20.83 26.81
N GLY A 246 -34.46 -19.80 26.37
CA GLY A 246 -35.03 -18.76 27.25
C GLY A 246 -34.03 -17.76 27.83
N ALA A 247 -32.73 -17.91 27.56
CA ALA A 247 -31.74 -16.92 27.99
C ALA A 247 -31.81 -15.67 27.09
N ARG A 248 -31.67 -14.50 27.71
CA ARG A 248 -31.59 -13.22 26.99
C ARG A 248 -30.14 -12.98 26.54
N TYR A 249 -29.96 -12.64 25.27
CA TYR A 249 -28.66 -12.34 24.67
C TYR A 249 -28.58 -10.89 24.18
N GLY A 250 -27.37 -10.34 24.16
CA GLY A 250 -27.02 -9.06 23.55
C GLY A 250 -25.70 -9.21 22.80
N PHE A 251 -25.53 -8.47 21.71
CA PHE A 251 -24.37 -8.61 20.81
C PHE A 251 -23.62 -7.30 20.67
N VAL A 252 -22.30 -7.33 20.82
CA VAL A 252 -21.44 -6.16 20.58
C VAL A 252 -20.66 -6.41 19.30
N TRP A 253 -20.83 -5.51 18.33
CA TRP A 253 -20.16 -5.57 17.04
C TRP A 253 -18.95 -4.63 17.03
N SER A 254 -17.87 -5.06 16.40
CA SER A 254 -16.68 -4.23 16.17
C SER A 254 -16.08 -4.51 14.81
N LEU A 255 -15.52 -3.47 14.19
CA LEU A 255 -14.91 -3.52 12.88
C LEU A 255 -13.57 -2.80 12.95
N ASN A 256 -12.49 -3.53 12.63
CA ASN A 256 -11.10 -3.12 12.85
C ASN A 256 -10.87 -2.59 14.27
N GLY A 257 -11.46 -3.24 15.28
CA GLY A 257 -11.33 -2.89 16.69
C GLY A 257 -12.23 -1.75 17.18
N ARG A 258 -12.98 -1.07 16.31
CA ARG A 258 -13.94 -0.02 16.69
C ARG A 258 -15.35 -0.58 16.82
N VAL A 259 -16.01 -0.33 17.96
CA VAL A 259 -17.38 -0.79 18.22
C VAL A 259 -18.38 -0.01 17.34
N PHE A 260 -19.38 -0.69 16.80
CA PHE A 260 -20.44 -0.09 15.98
C PHE A 260 -21.77 -0.85 16.14
N GLY A 261 -22.87 -0.27 15.66
CA GLY A 261 -24.18 -0.94 15.61
C GLY A 261 -24.90 -1.02 16.96
N GLY A 262 -26.05 -1.71 16.96
CA GLY A 262 -26.87 -1.96 18.15
C GLY A 262 -26.63 -3.35 18.76
N ASN A 263 -27.34 -3.64 19.86
CA ASN A 263 -27.16 -4.89 20.63
C ASN A 263 -27.82 -6.14 20.01
N ALA A 264 -28.25 -6.06 18.75
CA ALA A 264 -28.95 -7.12 18.06
C ALA A 264 -28.00 -8.13 17.42
N ASP A 265 -28.49 -9.35 17.22
CA ASP A 265 -27.82 -10.42 16.48
C ASP A 265 -27.62 -10.08 14.99
N ARG A 266 -28.28 -9.04 14.50
CA ARG A 266 -28.17 -8.52 13.13
C ARG A 266 -27.80 -7.04 13.14
N THR A 267 -26.89 -6.67 12.26
CA THR A 267 -26.54 -5.26 12.04
C THR A 267 -26.17 -5.02 10.58
N ARG A 268 -26.11 -3.74 10.18
CA ARG A 268 -25.58 -3.31 8.90
C ARG A 268 -24.32 -2.49 9.14
N ALA A 269 -23.33 -2.66 8.27
CA ALA A 269 -22.09 -1.90 8.33
C ALA A 269 -21.68 -1.50 6.91
N ALA A 270 -21.19 -0.27 6.75
CA ALA A 270 -20.49 0.09 5.53
C ALA A 270 -19.09 -0.53 5.53
N ILE A 271 -18.62 -0.97 4.36
CA ILE A 271 -17.23 -1.41 4.20
C ILE A 271 -16.32 -0.18 4.36
N PRO A 272 -15.40 -0.19 5.34
CA PRO A 272 -14.74 1.03 5.82
C PRO A 272 -13.61 1.52 4.92
N ALA A 273 -12.92 0.60 4.25
CA ALA A 273 -11.69 0.86 3.52
C ALA A 273 -11.40 -0.26 2.54
N GLU A 274 -10.55 0.03 1.54
CA GLU A 274 -10.05 -0.97 0.61
C GLU A 274 -9.10 -1.94 1.32
N GLY A 275 -9.05 -3.18 0.87
CA GLY A 275 -8.26 -4.25 1.50
C GLY A 275 -9.05 -5.08 2.51
N ILE A 276 -8.35 -5.79 3.39
CA ILE A 276 -8.98 -6.71 4.35
C ILE A 276 -9.34 -5.96 5.63
N SER A 277 -10.62 -6.00 6.00
CA SER A 277 -11.11 -5.55 7.30
C SER A 277 -11.57 -6.74 8.13
N THR A 278 -11.47 -6.64 9.46
CA THR A 278 -11.90 -7.69 10.39
C THR A 278 -13.14 -7.24 11.13
N VAL A 279 -14.22 -7.98 10.97
CA VAL A 279 -15.44 -7.85 11.76
C VAL A 279 -15.38 -8.82 12.92
N ARG A 280 -15.73 -8.36 14.12
CA ARG A 280 -15.79 -9.16 15.33
C ARG A 280 -17.12 -8.94 16.04
N ALA A 281 -17.74 -10.02 16.46
CA ALA A 281 -18.96 -10.01 17.27
C ALA A 281 -18.68 -10.68 18.61
N VAL A 282 -19.24 -10.14 19.68
CA VAL A 282 -19.20 -10.71 21.03
C VAL A 282 -20.62 -10.85 21.54
N ALA A 283 -21.05 -12.08 21.84
CA ALA A 283 -22.34 -12.34 22.44
C ALA A 283 -22.23 -12.34 23.97
N TRP A 284 -23.15 -11.64 24.61
CA TRP A 284 -23.33 -11.55 26.05
C TRP A 284 -24.67 -12.19 26.42
N ARG A 285 -24.69 -12.95 27.50
CA ARG A 285 -25.89 -13.60 28.05
C ARG A 285 -26.26 -12.93 29.36
N TRP A 286 -27.52 -12.56 29.54
CA TRP A 286 -28.04 -12.08 30.82
C TRP A 286 -28.24 -13.27 31.75
N THR A 287 -27.57 -13.31 32.89
CA THR A 287 -27.69 -14.38 33.88
C THR A 287 -27.47 -13.79 35.26
N GLY A 288 -28.38 -14.04 36.21
CA GLY A 288 -28.22 -13.57 37.60
C GLY A 288 -28.12 -12.05 37.74
N GLY A 289 -28.81 -11.27 36.90
CA GLY A 289 -28.80 -9.80 36.97
C GLY A 289 -27.56 -9.13 36.34
N GLN A 290 -26.74 -9.89 35.60
CA GLN A 290 -25.53 -9.39 34.95
C GLN A 290 -25.37 -9.94 33.53
N TRP A 291 -24.67 -9.19 32.67
CA TRP A 291 -24.26 -9.65 31.35
C TRP A 291 -22.93 -10.39 31.45
N VAL A 292 -22.92 -11.69 31.12
CA VAL A 292 -21.72 -12.52 31.06
C VAL A 292 -21.38 -12.87 29.62
N LYS A 293 -20.09 -12.83 29.25
CA LYS A 293 -19.67 -13.15 27.89
C LYS A 293 -19.98 -14.62 27.58
N ALA A 294 -20.80 -14.85 26.56
CA ALA A 294 -21.23 -16.19 26.15
C ALA A 294 -20.38 -16.74 25.00
N ALA A 295 -20.04 -15.89 24.02
CA ALA A 295 -19.31 -16.30 22.82
C ALA A 295 -18.61 -15.12 22.14
N GLU A 296 -17.66 -15.42 21.26
CA GLU A 296 -16.98 -14.45 20.39
C GLU A 296 -16.64 -15.08 19.05
N ALA A 297 -16.73 -14.31 17.97
CA ALA A 297 -16.32 -14.71 16.63
C ALA A 297 -15.68 -13.53 15.89
N SER A 298 -14.79 -13.82 14.96
CA SER A 298 -14.17 -12.85 14.06
C SER A 298 -14.21 -13.36 12.63
N ARG A 299 -14.41 -12.46 11.67
CA ARG A 299 -14.47 -12.78 10.24
C ARG A 299 -13.88 -11.65 9.41
N SER A 300 -13.08 -12.00 8.41
CA SER A 300 -12.52 -11.05 7.46
C SER A 300 -13.52 -10.74 6.34
N ILE A 301 -13.55 -9.48 5.92
CA ILE A 301 -14.27 -8.97 4.76
C ILE A 301 -13.29 -8.18 3.87
N ALA A 302 -13.44 -8.27 2.55
CA ALA A 302 -12.58 -7.52 1.62
C ALA A 302 -13.32 -6.33 1.00
N GLY A 303 -12.73 -5.14 1.10
CA GLY A 303 -13.20 -3.92 0.47
C GLY A 303 -12.49 -3.66 -0.86
N ARG A 304 -13.27 -3.42 -1.92
CA ARG A 304 -12.78 -2.99 -3.23
C ARG A 304 -13.05 -1.51 -3.46
N ALA A 305 -12.17 -0.85 -4.21
CA ALA A 305 -12.35 0.53 -4.60
C ALA A 305 -13.71 0.75 -5.29
N ARG A 306 -14.41 1.82 -4.92
CA ARG A 306 -15.72 2.17 -5.51
C ARG A 306 -15.65 2.61 -6.96
N VAL A 307 -14.51 3.15 -7.36
CA VAL A 307 -14.29 3.52 -8.75
C VAL A 307 -12.89 3.07 -9.16
N GLN A 308 -12.80 2.41 -10.31
CA GLN A 308 -11.53 2.12 -10.93
C GLN A 308 -10.90 3.44 -11.41
N GLN A 309 -9.88 3.90 -10.70
CA GLN A 309 -9.19 5.14 -11.04
C GLN A 309 -8.24 4.89 -12.22
N LYS A 310 -8.25 5.81 -13.19
CA LYS A 310 -7.28 5.84 -14.30
C LYS A 310 -6.27 6.93 -14.04
N VAL A 311 -5.02 6.64 -14.38
CA VAL A 311 -3.92 7.61 -14.36
C VAL A 311 -3.68 8.05 -15.79
N SER A 312 -3.49 9.35 -15.99
CA SER A 312 -3.10 9.96 -17.26
C SER A 312 -1.98 10.96 -17.02
N VAL A 313 -1.17 11.22 -18.03
CA VAL A 313 -0.15 12.27 -18.02
C VAL A 313 -0.46 13.25 -19.13
N ALA A 314 -0.38 14.54 -18.82
CA ALA A 314 -0.48 15.63 -19.76
C ALA A 314 0.82 16.43 -19.75
N GLY A 315 1.19 16.98 -20.90
CA GLY A 315 2.37 17.82 -21.04
C GLY A 315 2.73 18.06 -22.50
N PRO A 316 3.83 18.79 -22.77
CA PRO A 316 4.25 19.09 -24.13
C PRO A 316 4.63 17.81 -24.89
N SER A 317 4.18 17.70 -26.15
CA SER A 317 4.62 16.62 -27.07
C SER A 317 5.96 16.93 -27.75
N ALA A 318 6.42 18.18 -27.67
CA ALA A 318 7.71 18.63 -28.16
C ALA A 318 8.26 19.75 -27.28
N VAL A 319 9.56 19.72 -27.02
CA VAL A 319 10.32 20.76 -26.32
C VAL A 319 11.58 21.09 -27.11
N THR A 320 11.99 22.36 -27.08
CA THR A 320 13.15 22.84 -27.87
C THR A 320 14.29 23.21 -26.94
N ILE A 321 15.51 22.81 -27.31
CA ILE A 321 16.72 23.20 -26.56
C ILE A 321 16.97 24.69 -26.77
N ARG A 322 17.00 25.44 -25.67
CA ARG A 322 17.38 26.86 -25.66
C ARG A 322 18.47 27.04 -24.62
N ASN A 323 19.58 27.67 -24.99
CA ASN A 323 20.72 27.88 -24.10
C ASN A 323 21.29 26.57 -23.51
N GLY A 324 21.37 25.51 -24.34
CA GLY A 324 21.98 24.24 -23.95
C GLY A 324 21.07 23.25 -23.21
N ALA A 325 19.82 23.61 -22.89
CA ALA A 325 18.84 22.68 -22.32
C ALA A 325 17.39 22.95 -22.81
N ALA A 326 16.59 21.91 -22.88
CA ALA A 326 15.14 21.97 -23.05
C ALA A 326 14.46 21.69 -21.70
N ARG A 327 13.40 22.43 -21.37
CA ARG A 327 12.60 22.19 -20.16
C ARG A 327 11.15 21.93 -20.53
N GLY A 328 10.60 20.82 -20.06
CA GLY A 328 9.18 20.47 -20.18
C GLY A 328 8.57 20.25 -18.81
N THR A 329 7.33 20.70 -18.61
CA THR A 329 6.55 20.42 -17.39
C THR A 329 5.40 19.51 -17.73
N PHE A 330 5.24 18.45 -16.95
CA PHE A 330 4.23 17.42 -17.13
C PHE A 330 3.39 17.31 -15.86
N GLU A 331 2.14 16.91 -16.03
CA GLU A 331 1.15 16.81 -14.97
C GLU A 331 0.48 15.44 -15.04
N ALA A 332 0.44 14.74 -13.90
CA ALA A 332 -0.27 13.49 -13.75
C ALA A 332 -1.67 13.78 -13.21
N ARG A 333 -2.68 13.15 -13.80
CA ARG A 333 -4.08 13.28 -13.41
C ARG A 333 -4.69 11.92 -13.13
N ILE A 334 -5.35 11.82 -11.99
CA ILE A 334 -6.12 10.64 -11.58
C ILE A 334 -7.59 10.92 -11.89
N THR A 335 -8.29 9.98 -12.52
CA THR A 335 -9.70 10.17 -12.89
C THR A 335 -10.54 8.93 -12.58
N PRO A 336 -11.60 9.06 -11.77
CA PRO A 336 -11.94 10.25 -10.99
C PRO A 336 -10.99 10.46 -9.81
N GLU A 337 -10.70 11.71 -9.49
CA GLU A 337 -10.08 12.07 -8.22
C GLU A 337 -11.15 12.06 -7.12
N VAL A 338 -10.87 11.36 -6.04
CA VAL A 338 -11.76 11.25 -4.89
C VAL A 338 -11.29 12.21 -3.79
N ALA A 339 -12.17 13.10 -3.36
CA ALA A 339 -11.87 14.09 -2.31
C ALA A 339 -11.55 13.41 -0.97
N GLY A 340 -10.50 13.88 -0.29
CA GLY A 340 -10.07 13.38 1.02
C GLY A 340 -9.08 12.20 0.96
N GLU A 341 -8.75 11.70 -0.24
CA GLU A 341 -7.72 10.69 -0.42
C GLU A 341 -6.33 11.33 -0.59
N LEU A 342 -5.29 10.65 -0.09
CA LEU A 342 -3.90 11.07 -0.25
C LEU A 342 -3.27 10.29 -1.39
N TYR A 343 -2.82 11.02 -2.41
CA TYR A 343 -2.11 10.47 -3.56
C TYR A 343 -0.63 10.83 -3.54
N GLY A 344 0.19 9.96 -4.11
CA GLY A 344 1.61 10.16 -4.32
C GLY A 344 1.98 9.76 -5.74
N PHE A 345 3.02 10.38 -6.29
CA PHE A 345 3.48 10.11 -7.65
C PHE A 345 4.96 9.72 -7.63
N THR A 346 5.33 8.82 -8.53
CA THR A 346 6.74 8.54 -8.83
C THR A 346 6.91 8.69 -10.34
N TRP A 347 7.87 9.52 -10.74
CA TRP A 347 8.07 9.89 -12.12
C TRP A 347 9.30 9.20 -12.69
N GLY A 348 9.32 8.97 -13.99
CA GLY A 348 10.52 8.53 -14.69
C GLY A 348 10.52 8.98 -16.15
N ALA A 349 11.67 8.96 -16.80
CA ALA A 349 11.82 9.25 -18.22
C ALA A 349 12.72 8.19 -18.87
N VAL A 350 12.41 7.80 -20.10
CA VAL A 350 13.19 6.87 -20.91
C VAL A 350 13.48 7.52 -22.27
N GLY A 351 14.65 7.27 -22.85
CA GLY A 351 15.07 7.87 -24.14
C GLY A 351 16.24 8.84 -24.04
N ASP A 352 16.76 9.08 -22.83
CA ASP A 352 18.06 9.73 -22.64
C ASP A 352 19.19 8.77 -23.05
N PRO A 353 20.23 9.22 -23.78
CA PRO A 353 21.44 8.40 -23.99
C PRO A 353 22.10 7.91 -22.69
N GLN A 354 21.81 8.52 -21.53
CA GLN A 354 22.26 8.08 -20.21
C GLN A 354 21.37 7.02 -19.55
N GLY A 355 20.28 6.57 -20.20
CA GLY A 355 19.38 5.54 -19.69
C GLY A 355 18.10 6.09 -19.03
N PRO A 356 17.25 5.22 -18.47
CA PRO A 356 16.03 5.66 -17.79
C PRO A 356 16.38 6.49 -16.55
N VAL A 357 15.67 7.57 -16.27
CA VAL A 357 15.87 8.40 -15.07
C VAL A 357 14.62 8.34 -14.23
N THR A 358 14.75 8.00 -12.94
CA THR A 358 13.63 8.00 -12.00
C THR A 358 13.72 9.23 -11.10
N PHE A 359 12.63 9.98 -10.99
CA PHE A 359 12.52 11.15 -10.13
C PHE A 359 11.60 10.82 -8.96
N ASN A 360 12.10 10.93 -7.74
CA ASN A 360 11.28 10.82 -6.55
C ASN A 360 10.65 12.18 -6.25
N ASN A 361 9.46 12.42 -6.80
CA ASN A 361 8.70 13.65 -6.58
C ASN A 361 7.23 13.28 -6.28
N PRO A 362 6.76 13.43 -5.03
CA PRO A 362 5.39 13.10 -4.65
C PRO A 362 4.35 14.06 -5.25
N SER A 363 4.77 15.12 -5.95
CA SER A 363 3.90 16.06 -6.64
C SER A 363 3.26 15.45 -7.89
N SER A 364 2.02 15.86 -8.18
CA SER A 364 1.33 15.59 -9.45
C SER A 364 1.94 16.33 -10.63
N SER A 365 2.97 17.17 -10.42
CA SER A 365 3.68 17.89 -11.47
C SER A 365 5.18 17.62 -11.42
N GLN A 366 5.77 17.34 -12.58
CA GLN A 366 7.21 17.13 -12.75
C GLN A 366 7.75 17.99 -13.88
N SER A 367 8.82 18.74 -13.59
CA SER A 367 9.63 19.40 -14.62
C SER A 367 10.82 18.52 -15.00
N LEU A 368 11.04 18.33 -16.28
CA LEU A 368 12.19 17.61 -16.82
C LEU A 368 13.06 18.59 -17.60
N THR A 369 14.37 18.54 -17.34
CA THR A 369 15.38 19.27 -18.11
C THR A 369 16.18 18.25 -18.91
N VAL A 370 16.28 18.44 -20.22
CA VAL A 370 16.94 17.53 -21.15
C VAL A 370 17.95 18.31 -21.99
N THR A 371 19.17 17.79 -22.15
CA THR A 371 20.25 18.46 -22.89
C THR A 371 20.52 17.84 -24.25
N THR A 372 19.94 16.68 -24.55
CA THR A 372 20.17 15.95 -25.80
C THR A 372 18.90 15.91 -26.66
N PRO A 373 18.97 16.20 -27.97
CA PRO A 373 17.86 15.97 -28.89
C PRO A 373 17.49 14.48 -28.98
N GLY A 374 16.21 14.16 -29.09
CA GLY A 374 15.78 12.76 -29.13
C GLY A 374 14.28 12.53 -28.95
N ARG A 375 13.90 11.26 -28.94
CA ARG A 375 12.54 10.80 -28.59
C ARG A 375 12.55 10.26 -27.18
N TYR A 376 11.66 10.78 -26.36
CA TYR A 376 11.58 10.45 -24.95
C TYR A 376 10.18 9.97 -24.61
N THR A 377 10.09 9.13 -23.59
CA THR A 377 8.83 8.69 -22.99
C THR A 377 8.89 8.98 -21.51
N LEU A 378 8.01 9.86 -21.04
CA LEU A 378 7.81 10.07 -19.61
C LEU A 378 6.89 8.97 -19.08
N LEU A 379 7.19 8.47 -17.88
CA LEU A 379 6.43 7.47 -17.15
C LEU A 379 6.01 8.07 -15.80
N VAL A 380 4.80 7.76 -15.35
CA VAL A 380 4.36 8.03 -13.99
C VAL A 380 3.68 6.82 -13.40
N HIS A 381 3.94 6.56 -12.12
CA HIS A 381 3.12 5.68 -11.30
C HIS A 381 2.41 6.53 -10.25
N ALA A 382 1.10 6.34 -10.10
CA ALA A 382 0.33 6.98 -9.05
C ALA A 382 0.03 5.98 -7.95
N TRP A 383 0.13 6.46 -6.72
CA TRP A 383 -0.01 5.71 -5.48
C TRP A 383 -1.10 6.37 -4.64
N LYS A 384 -1.81 5.57 -3.85
CA LYS A 384 -2.84 6.02 -2.92
C LYS A 384 -2.56 5.48 -1.52
N LEU A 385 -2.69 6.31 -0.50
CA LEU A 385 -2.53 5.89 0.89
C LEU A 385 -3.83 5.26 1.39
N VAL A 386 -3.83 3.95 1.64
CA VAL A 386 -4.96 3.18 2.15
C VAL A 386 -4.55 2.52 3.46
N GLY A 387 -5.23 2.85 4.57
CA GLY A 387 -4.96 2.23 5.87
C GLY A 387 -3.51 2.40 6.36
N GLY A 388 -2.83 3.47 5.95
CA GLY A 388 -1.42 3.73 6.28
C GLY A 388 -0.40 3.05 5.35
N GLN A 389 -0.84 2.36 4.29
CA GLN A 389 0.03 1.75 3.27
C GLN A 389 -0.18 2.39 1.90
N TRP A 390 0.93 2.60 1.16
CA TRP A 390 0.88 3.08 -0.22
C TRP A 390 0.57 1.94 -1.19
N VAL A 391 -0.54 2.07 -1.93
CA VAL A 391 -0.99 1.09 -2.92
C VAL A 391 -0.90 1.72 -4.31
N LEU A 392 -0.34 0.98 -5.27
CA LEU A 392 -0.26 1.41 -6.67
C LEU A 392 -1.67 1.40 -7.29
N ILE A 393 -2.15 2.57 -7.75
CA ILE A 393 -3.49 2.70 -8.34
C ILE A 393 -3.47 2.77 -9.87
N GLY A 394 -2.33 3.11 -10.47
CA GLY A 394 -2.18 3.07 -11.91
C GLY A 394 -0.86 3.61 -12.44
N LYS A 395 -0.68 3.45 -13.74
CA LYS A 395 0.51 3.89 -14.47
C LYS A 395 0.08 4.61 -15.74
N ALA A 396 0.86 5.60 -16.16
CA ALA A 396 0.66 6.28 -17.44
C ALA A 396 2.00 6.64 -18.06
N SER A 397 1.99 6.81 -19.38
CA SER A 397 3.14 7.23 -20.16
C SER A 397 2.77 8.35 -21.11
N HIS A 398 3.73 9.24 -21.38
CA HIS A 398 3.56 10.36 -22.31
C HIS A 398 4.81 10.49 -23.20
N PRO A 399 4.70 10.22 -24.51
CA PRO A 399 5.81 10.40 -25.43
C PRO A 399 5.99 11.89 -25.77
N PHE A 400 7.24 12.34 -25.85
CA PHE A 400 7.59 13.68 -26.30
C PHE A 400 8.91 13.70 -27.08
N THR A 401 9.14 14.77 -27.84
CA THR A 401 10.34 14.96 -28.65
C THR A 401 11.15 16.17 -28.16
N VAL A 402 12.48 16.04 -28.15
CA VAL A 402 13.40 17.15 -27.88
C VAL A 402 14.07 17.53 -29.19
N ARG A 403 13.95 18.80 -29.60
CA ARG A 403 14.48 19.34 -30.86
C ARG A 403 15.46 20.48 -30.66
#